data_AF-A0A8X6TDR7-F1
#
_entry.id   AF-A0A8X6TDR7-F1
#
_cell.length_a   1.000
_cell.length_b   1.000
_cell.length_c   1.000
_cell.angle_alpha   90.00
_cell.angle_beta   90.00
_cell.angle_gamma   90.00
#
_symmetry.space_group_name_H-M   'P 1'
#
loop_
_entity.id
_entity.type
_entity.pdbx_description
1 polymer ?
#
loop_
_entity_poly.entity_id
_entity_poly.type
_entity_poly.pdbx_seq_one_letter_code
_entity_poly.pdbx_strand_id
1 'polypeptide(L)'
;MESHTETNQFFIAFHSALRTPIDRIYFAGTETAVKWSGYMDGAVEAGERAAREVLCRMGKITEDKIWIDELQSVEEPLKTSVDSYGERFLPSSILRFLKLIAFMLFMWFLLFLTV
;
A
#
# COMPACT_ATOMS: atom_id res chain seq x y z
N MET A 1 -18.82 -8.21 -20.05
CA MET A 1 -17.61 -7.42 -19.71
C MET A 1 -17.53 -7.29 -18.20
N GLU A 2 -17.44 -8.41 -17.49
CA GLU A 2 -17.59 -8.47 -16.02
C GLU A 2 -16.62 -9.49 -15.39
N SER A 3 -15.54 -9.85 -16.11
CA SER A 3 -14.61 -10.92 -15.72
C SER A 3 -13.27 -10.42 -15.16
N HIS A 4 -13.02 -9.11 -15.17
CA HIS A 4 -11.71 -8.55 -14.78
C HIS A 4 -11.63 -8.05 -13.33
N THR A 5 -12.75 -7.99 -12.61
CA THR A 5 -12.80 -7.53 -11.21
C THR A 5 -12.70 -8.67 -10.19
N GLU A 6 -13.12 -9.89 -10.52
CA GLU A 6 -13.02 -11.03 -9.59
C GLU A 6 -11.60 -11.57 -9.40
N THR A 7 -10.74 -11.47 -10.43
CA THR A 7 -9.34 -11.92 -10.36
C THR A 7 -8.52 -11.13 -9.35
N ASN A 8 -8.80 -9.84 -9.21
CA ASN A 8 -8.07 -8.96 -8.29
C ASN A 8 -8.50 -9.20 -6.83
N GLN A 9 -9.76 -9.60 -6.62
CA GLN A 9 -10.26 -9.92 -5.29
C GLN A 9 -9.75 -11.28 -4.79
N PHE A 10 -9.50 -12.23 -5.69
CA PHE A 10 -8.87 -13.50 -5.37
C PHE A 10 -7.45 -13.30 -4.79
N PHE A 11 -6.60 -12.52 -5.47
CA PHE A 11 -5.22 -12.31 -5.03
C PHE A 11 -5.09 -11.68 -3.63
N ILE A 12 -5.96 -10.72 -3.29
CA ILE A 12 -5.91 -10.02 -2.00
C ILE A 12 -6.33 -10.94 -0.84
N ALA A 13 -7.27 -11.87 -1.07
CA ALA A 13 -7.71 -12.82 -0.05
C ALA A 13 -6.61 -13.82 0.33
N PHE A 14 -5.79 -14.27 -0.63
CA PHE A 14 -4.74 -15.26 -0.39
C PHE A 14 -3.41 -14.65 0.09
N HIS A 15 -3.24 -13.33 0.00
CA HIS A 15 -2.01 -12.64 0.43
C HIS A 15 -1.60 -12.97 1.87
N SER A 16 -2.57 -13.06 2.78
CA SER A 16 -2.32 -13.43 4.19
C SER A 16 -1.84 -14.89 4.32
N ALA A 17 -2.42 -15.80 3.54
CA ALA A 17 -2.08 -17.22 3.57
C ALA A 17 -0.66 -17.52 3.04
N LEU A 18 -0.09 -16.66 2.20
CA LEU A 18 1.27 -16.81 1.66
C LEU A 18 2.36 -16.67 2.73
N ARG A 19 2.06 -16.05 3.87
CA ARG A 19 3.03 -15.80 4.96
C ARG A 19 2.81 -16.71 6.16
N THR A 20 1.67 -17.38 6.26
CA THR A 20 1.35 -18.23 7.41
C THR A 20 2.27 -19.46 7.39
N PRO A 21 3.11 -19.66 8.42
CA PRO A 21 3.94 -20.85 8.48
C PRO A 21 3.06 -22.09 8.62
N ILE A 22 3.38 -23.13 7.86
CA ILE A 22 2.68 -24.42 7.92
C ILE A 22 3.60 -25.41 8.63
N ASP A 23 3.30 -25.68 9.91
CA ASP A 23 4.09 -26.52 10.80
C ASP A 23 5.56 -26.05 10.94
N ARG A 24 6.49 -26.67 10.20
CA ARG A 24 7.93 -26.34 10.20
C ARG A 24 8.40 -25.67 8.91
N ILE A 25 7.47 -25.39 7.99
CA ILE A 25 7.74 -24.74 6.73
C ILE A 25 7.46 -23.26 6.89
N TYR A 26 8.51 -22.46 6.72
CA TYR A 26 8.47 -21.01 6.74
C TYR A 26 8.69 -20.50 5.33
N PHE A 27 7.83 -19.58 4.89
CA PHE A 27 7.87 -19.05 3.53
C PHE A 27 8.70 -17.78 3.49
N ALA A 28 9.70 -17.76 2.60
CA ALA A 28 10.48 -16.58 2.21
C ALA A 28 10.23 -16.27 0.73
N GLY A 29 10.68 -15.11 0.26
CA GLY A 29 10.52 -14.66 -1.13
C GLY A 29 10.03 -13.22 -1.20
N THR A 30 10.35 -12.51 -2.28
CA THR A 30 10.02 -11.08 -2.46
C THR A 30 8.52 -10.81 -2.33
N GLU A 31 7.71 -11.79 -2.70
CA GLU A 31 6.26 -11.79 -2.69
C GLU A 31 5.72 -11.82 -1.25
N THR A 32 6.53 -12.30 -0.30
CA THR A 32 6.20 -12.33 1.13
C THR A 32 6.76 -11.13 1.92
N ALA A 33 7.51 -10.23 1.28
CA ALA A 33 8.03 -9.01 1.90
C ALA A 33 6.90 -8.03 2.27
N VAL A 34 6.99 -7.33 3.40
CA VAL A 34 6.02 -6.29 3.78
C VAL A 34 6.35 -4.99 3.05
N LYS A 35 7.64 -4.70 2.88
CA LYS A 35 8.12 -3.54 2.13
C LYS A 35 8.78 -4.00 0.82
N TRP A 36 8.67 -3.16 -0.22
CA TRP A 36 9.34 -3.36 -1.51
C TRP A 36 9.14 -4.76 -2.12
N SER A 37 7.92 -5.31 -2.02
CA SER A 37 7.60 -6.60 -2.64
C SER A 37 7.90 -6.56 -4.15
N GLY A 38 8.58 -7.58 -4.64
CA GLY A 38 9.08 -7.66 -6.03
C GLY A 38 10.46 -7.03 -6.28
N TYR A 39 11.08 -6.41 -5.27
CA TYR A 39 12.45 -5.88 -5.34
C TYR A 39 13.42 -6.71 -4.51
N MET A 40 14.72 -6.55 -4.78
CA MET A 40 15.80 -7.26 -4.06
C MET A 40 15.76 -6.99 -2.55
N ASP A 41 15.41 -5.77 -2.15
CA ASP A 41 15.25 -5.36 -0.75
C ASP A 41 14.16 -6.21 -0.04
N GLY A 42 13.03 -6.42 -0.72
CA GLY A 42 11.99 -7.31 -0.24
C GLY A 42 12.42 -8.78 -0.14
N ALA A 43 13.31 -9.26 -1.02
CA ALA A 43 13.87 -10.62 -0.88
C ALA A 43 14.66 -10.78 0.42
N VAL A 44 15.48 -9.77 0.75
CA VAL A 44 16.32 -9.75 1.95
C VAL A 44 15.43 -9.70 3.18
N GLU A 45 14.51 -8.73 3.25
CA GLU A 45 13.56 -8.58 4.36
C GLU A 45 12.80 -9.88 4.64
N ALA A 46 12.24 -10.50 3.59
CA ALA A 46 11.46 -11.72 3.73
C ALA A 46 12.31 -12.92 4.16
N GLY A 47 13.55 -13.02 3.68
CA GLY A 47 14.49 -14.08 4.05
C GLY A 47 14.94 -13.96 5.51
N GLU A 48 15.29 -12.75 5.95
CA GLU A 48 15.68 -12.50 7.34
C GLU A 48 14.54 -12.77 8.30
N ARG A 49 13.32 -12.32 7.98
CA ARG A 49 12.12 -12.62 8.77
C ARG A 49 11.93 -14.13 8.92
N ALA A 50 11.94 -14.89 7.82
CA ALA A 50 11.75 -16.33 7.87
C ALA A 50 12.83 -17.02 8.72
N ALA A 51 14.09 -16.59 8.62
CA ALA A 51 15.16 -17.09 9.47
C ALA A 51 14.92 -16.78 10.95
N ARG A 52 14.45 -15.57 11.28
CA ARG A 52 14.10 -15.18 12.66
C ARG A 52 12.91 -15.97 13.19
N GLU A 53 11.88 -16.25 12.39
CA GLU A 53 10.76 -17.11 12.78
C GLU A 53 11.23 -18.52 13.16
N VAL A 54 12.16 -19.09 12.40
CA VAL A 54 12.81 -20.37 12.72
C VAL A 54 13.63 -20.28 14.01
N LEU A 55 14.44 -19.23 14.17
CA LEU A 55 15.24 -19.03 15.39
C LEU A 55 14.38 -18.84 16.64
N CYS A 56 13.22 -18.18 16.51
CA CYS A 56 12.25 -18.00 17.59
C CYS A 56 11.63 -19.35 17.97
N ARG A 57 11.27 -20.17 16.97
CA ARG A 57 10.80 -21.54 17.21
C ARG A 57 11.84 -22.42 17.89
N MET A 58 13.12 -22.18 17.61
CA MET A 58 14.26 -22.84 18.28
C MET A 58 14.56 -22.29 19.68
N GLY A 59 13.83 -21.27 20.16
CA GLY A 59 14.05 -20.64 21.47
C GLY A 59 15.33 -19.81 21.57
N LYS A 60 15.93 -19.43 20.44
CA LYS A 60 17.17 -18.63 20.40
C LYS A 60 16.91 -17.12 20.45
N ILE A 61 15.74 -16.69 20.00
CA ILE A 61 15.31 -15.30 20.02
C ILE A 61 13.87 -15.20 20.52
N THR A 62 13.50 -14.02 21.00
CA THR A 62 12.15 -13.69 21.47
C THR A 62 11.32 -13.11 20.31
N GLU A 63 9.99 -13.25 20.36
CA GLU A 63 9.08 -12.85 19.28
C GLU A 63 9.15 -11.35 18.90
N ASP A 64 9.53 -10.49 19.84
CA ASP A 64 9.74 -9.04 19.63
C ASP A 64 10.84 -8.74 18.60
N LYS A 65 11.76 -9.68 18.38
CA LYS A 65 12.87 -9.53 17.43
C LYS A 65 12.62 -10.12 16.06
N ILE A 66 11.46 -10.74 15.81
CA ILE A 66 11.13 -11.28 14.49
C ILE A 66 11.00 -10.12 13.48
N TRP A 67 10.33 -9.05 13.90
CA TRP A 67 10.09 -7.87 13.09
C TRP A 67 11.03 -6.75 13.53
N ILE A 68 12.07 -6.53 12.72
CA ILE A 68 13.02 -5.43 12.91
C ILE A 68 12.93 -4.58 11.67
N ASP A 69 12.58 -3.30 11.85
CA ASP A 69 12.72 -2.32 10.79
C ASP A 69 14.21 -2.11 10.53
N GLU A 70 14.61 -2.36 9.30
CA GLU A 70 15.98 -2.13 8.87
C GLU A 70 16.28 -0.63 9.00
N LEU A 71 17.34 -0.30 9.75
CA LEU A 71 17.78 1.07 9.95
C LEU A 71 18.08 1.68 8.58
N GLN A 72 17.40 2.77 8.24
CA GLN A 72 17.64 3.46 6.98
C GLN A 72 19.13 3.77 6.84
N SER A 73 19.70 3.42 5.68
CA SER A 73 21.12 3.66 5.41
C SER A 73 21.43 5.14 5.63
N VAL A 74 22.50 5.41 6.37
CA VAL A 74 22.94 6.78 6.67
C VAL A 74 23.52 7.43 5.40
N GLU A 75 24.03 6.63 4.46
CA GLU A 75 24.63 7.10 3.20
C GLU A 75 23.60 7.57 2.15
N GLU A 76 22.39 7.03 2.11
CA GLU A 76 21.35 7.46 1.15
C GLU A 76 20.09 7.91 1.89
N PRO A 77 20.03 9.18 2.35
CA PRO A 77 18.81 9.71 2.92
C PRO A 77 17.72 9.67 1.84
N LEU A 78 16.69 8.86 2.07
CA LEU A 78 15.50 8.84 1.21
C LEU A 78 15.00 10.29 1.11
N LYS A 79 15.05 10.84 -0.10
CA LYS A 79 14.42 12.13 -0.36
C LYS A 79 12.93 11.92 -0.11
N THR A 80 12.46 12.37 1.04
CA THR A 80 11.05 12.31 1.38
C THR A 80 10.31 13.02 0.25
N SER A 81 9.33 12.34 -0.35
CA SER A 81 8.46 13.00 -1.33
C SER A 81 7.71 14.08 -0.58
N VAL A 82 8.24 15.30 -0.63
CA VAL A 82 7.58 16.46 -0.04
C VAL A 82 6.50 16.82 -1.04
N ASP A 83 5.33 16.21 -0.90
CA ASP A 83 4.20 16.56 -1.74
C ASP A 83 3.94 18.04 -1.56
N SER A 84 3.96 18.78 -2.67
CA SER A 84 3.79 20.23 -2.63
C SER A 84 2.42 20.56 -2.04
N TYR A 85 2.29 21.68 -1.33
CA TYR A 85 1.04 22.10 -0.69
C TYR A 85 -0.17 22.08 -1.65
N GLY A 86 0.09 22.27 -2.96
CA GLY A 86 -0.90 22.13 -4.02
C GLY A 86 -1.41 20.71 -4.25
N GLU A 87 -0.58 19.67 -4.17
CA GLU A 87 -0.96 18.28 -4.45
C GLU A 87 -1.91 17.69 -3.39
N ARG A 88 -1.81 18.17 -2.14
CA ARG A 88 -2.70 17.75 -1.04
C ARG A 88 -4.10 18.37 -1.11
N PHE A 89 -4.22 19.55 -1.74
CA PHE A 89 -5.47 20.29 -1.91
C PHE A 89 -6.00 20.29 -3.35
N LEU A 90 -5.56 19.35 -4.20
CA LEU A 90 -6.12 19.08 -5.53
C LEU A 90 -7.08 17.87 -5.50
N PRO A 91 -8.26 17.93 -4.85
CA PRO A 91 -9.29 16.94 -5.05
C PRO A 91 -9.91 17.20 -6.43
N SER A 92 -9.51 16.42 -7.45
CA SER A 92 -10.12 16.39 -8.80
C SER A 92 -10.78 17.72 -9.21
N SER A 93 -9.96 18.76 -9.39
CA SER A 93 -10.40 20.15 -9.66
C SER A 93 -11.48 20.25 -10.74
N ILE A 94 -11.42 19.35 -11.73
CA ILE A 94 -12.39 19.21 -12.83
C ILE A 94 -13.82 18.93 -12.32
N LEU A 95 -14.02 18.05 -11.33
CA LEU A 95 -15.37 17.67 -10.89
C LEU A 95 -16.02 18.77 -10.04
N ARG A 96 -15.23 19.48 -9.22
CA ARG A 96 -15.70 20.64 -8.45
C ARG A 96 -16.04 21.81 -9.37
N PHE A 97 -15.19 22.04 -10.38
CA PHE A 97 -15.40 23.07 -11.38
C PHE A 97 -16.65 22.79 -12.25
N LEU A 98 -16.83 21.54 -12.68
CA LEU A 98 -18.02 21.13 -13.43
C LEU A 98 -19.31 21.32 -12.64
N LYS A 99 -19.29 21.01 -11.34
CA LYS A 99 -20.44 21.25 -10.44
C LYS A 99 -20.74 22.74 -10.26
N LEU A 100 -19.73 23.60 -10.19
CA LEU A 100 -19.92 25.05 -10.11
C LEU A 100 -20.54 25.62 -11.39
N ILE A 101 -20.10 25.16 -12.56
CA ILE A 101 -20.69 25.56 -13.85
C ILE A 101 -22.16 25.13 -13.90
N ALA A 102 -22.46 23.88 -13.54
CA ALA A 102 -23.84 23.39 -13.52
C ALA A 102 -24.72 24.19 -12.54
N PHE A 103 -24.19 24.55 -11.37
CA PHE A 103 -24.90 25.38 -10.39
C PHE A 103 -25.14 26.81 -10.90
N MET A 104 -24.14 27.43 -11.53
CA MET A 104 -24.28 28.77 -12.14
C MET A 104 -25.32 28.78 -13.25
N LEU A 105 -25.31 27.78 -14.14
CA LEU A 105 -26.30 27.64 -15.21
C LEU A 105 -27.71 27.41 -14.67
N PHE A 106 -27.84 26.61 -13.61
CA PHE A 106 -29.12 26.36 -12.95
C PHE A 106 -29.67 27.63 -12.28
N MET A 107 -28.82 28.37 -11.57
CA MET A 107 -29.21 29.62 -10.92
C MET A 107 -29.59 30.71 -11.94
N TRP A 108 -28.86 30.78 -13.05
CA TRP A 108 -29.16 31.68 -14.17
C TRP A 108 -30.50 31.34 -14.84
N PHE A 109 -30.79 30.05 -15.03
CA PHE A 109 -32.06 29.57 -15.59
C PHE A 109 -33.26 29.91 -14.70
N LEU A 110 -33.12 29.77 -13.37
CA LEU A 110 -34.18 30.16 -12.43
C LEU A 110 -34.46 31.67 -12.46
N LEU A 111 -33.40 32.48 -12.58
CA LEU A 111 -33.54 33.93 -12.68
C LEU A 111 -34.22 34.35 -14.00
N PHE A 112 -33.91 33.65 -15.10
CA PHE A 112 -34.55 33.86 -16.41
C PHE A 112 -36.04 33.48 -16.43
N LEU A 113 -36.46 32.44 -15.68
CA LEU A 113 -37.89 32.07 -15.56
C LEU A 113 -38.71 33.05 -14.70
N THR A 114 -38.04 33.90 -13.91
CA THR A 114 -38.68 34.84 -12.99
C THR A 114 -38.88 36.23 -13.62
N VAL A 115 -38.24 36.51 -14.76
CA VAL A 115 -38.32 37.77 -15.53
C VAL A 115 -39.23 37.57 -16.74
#